data_AF-A0A8J2MR06-F1
#
_entry.id   AF-A0A8J2MR06-F1
#
_cell.length_a   1.000
_cell.length_b   1.000
_cell.length_c   1.000
_cell.angle_alpha   90.00
_cell.angle_beta   90.00
_cell.angle_gamma   90.00
#
_symmetry.space_group_name_H-M   'P 1'
#
loop_
_entity.id
_entity.type
_entity.pdbx_description
1 polymer ?
#
loop_
_entity_poly.entity_id
_entity_poly.type
_entity_poly.pdbx_seq_one_letter_code
_entity_poly.pdbx_strand_id
1 'polypeptide(L)'
;MNEGERSKHDMSNNAYGKQAKYYNRKRGSWQPVLEDLVSKREHHLSSAIDNFSTEFTEKFAMGFTVTKIVGPSVFEVTKEVKPSPCISKT
;
A
#
# COMPACT_ATOMS: atom_id res chain seq x y z
N MET A 1 34.86 -24.64 -23.51
CA MET A 1 33.52 -24.13 -23.16
C MET A 1 32.56 -24.68 -24.19
N ASN A 2 31.60 -25.50 -23.78
CA ASN A 2 30.75 -26.25 -24.71
C ASN A 2 29.64 -25.36 -25.28
N GLU A 3 29.43 -25.39 -26.59
CA GLU A 3 28.46 -24.56 -27.31
C GLU A 3 27.01 -24.75 -26.81
N GLY A 4 26.70 -25.93 -26.27
CA GLY A 4 25.40 -26.25 -25.67
C GLY A 4 25.11 -25.49 -24.36
N GLU A 5 26.12 -25.03 -23.63
CA GLU A 5 25.93 -24.21 -22.41
C GLU A 5 25.63 -22.76 -22.76
N ARG A 6 26.22 -22.26 -23.86
CA ARG A 6 26.00 -20.90 -24.37
C ARG A 6 24.55 -20.69 -24.81
N SER A 7 23.97 -21.66 -25.52
CA SER A 7 22.58 -21.61 -25.99
C SER A 7 21.55 -21.59 -24.84
N LYS A 8 21.79 -22.36 -23.77
CA LYS A 8 20.91 -22.36 -22.58
C LYS A 8 20.96 -21.02 -21.83
N HIS A 9 22.12 -20.39 -21.79
CA HIS A 9 22.30 -19.08 -21.16
C HIS A 9 21.54 -17.96 -21.90
N ASP A 10 21.53 -18.01 -23.24
CA ASP A 10 20.79 -17.05 -24.07
C ASP A 10 19.26 -17.24 -23.97
N MET A 11 18.79 -18.49 -23.91
CA MET A 11 17.37 -18.81 -23.68
C MET A 11 16.87 -18.30 -22.31
N SER A 12 17.68 -18.49 -21.27
CA SER A 12 17.41 -17.98 -19.93
C SER A 12 17.25 -16.45 -19.92
N ASN A 13 18.22 -15.72 -20.48
CA ASN A 13 18.19 -14.26 -20.51
C ASN A 13 16.95 -13.71 -21.26
N ASN A 14 16.54 -14.36 -22.34
CA ASN A 14 15.35 -13.96 -23.09
C ASN A 14 14.05 -14.26 -22.33
N ALA A 15 14.00 -15.37 -21.59
CA ALA A 15 12.87 -15.70 -20.72
C ALA A 15 12.71 -14.69 -19.57
N TYR A 16 13.80 -14.32 -18.90
CA TYR A 16 13.78 -13.31 -17.84
C TYR A 16 13.33 -11.92 -18.34
N GLY A 17 13.80 -11.50 -19.51
CA GLY A 17 13.38 -10.24 -20.13
C GLY A 17 11.87 -10.19 -20.43
N LYS A 18 11.29 -11.30 -20.90
CA LYS A 18 9.85 -11.41 -21.15
C LYS A 18 9.04 -11.39 -19.86
N GLN A 19 9.52 -12.07 -18.81
CA GLN A 19 8.87 -12.08 -17.49
C GLN A 19 8.86 -10.69 -16.85
N ALA A 20 9.96 -9.95 -16.95
CA ALA A 20 10.06 -8.60 -16.40
C ALA A 20 8.93 -7.67 -16.86
N LYS A 21 8.51 -7.76 -18.13
CA LYS A 21 7.40 -6.96 -18.68
C LYS A 21 6.06 -7.20 -17.97
N TYR A 22 5.78 -8.44 -17.55
CA TYR A 22 4.51 -8.81 -16.93
C TYR A 22 4.52 -8.69 -15.41
N TYR A 23 5.66 -9.02 -14.78
CA TYR A 23 5.77 -9.09 -13.33
C TYR A 23 6.39 -7.84 -12.69
N ASN A 24 7.25 -7.10 -13.40
CA ASN A 24 7.75 -5.80 -12.93
C ASN A 24 6.75 -4.70 -13.28
N ARG A 25 5.49 -4.91 -12.90
CA ARG A 25 4.43 -3.92 -13.11
C ARG A 25 4.83 -2.67 -12.33
N LYS A 26 5.13 -1.57 -13.05
CA LYS A 26 5.41 -0.26 -12.46
C LYS A 26 4.19 0.18 -11.66
N ARG A 27 4.19 -0.12 -10.35
CA ARG A 27 3.26 0.52 -9.42
C ARG A 27 3.61 2.01 -9.45
N GLY A 28 2.60 2.88 -9.40
CA GLY A 28 2.75 4.31 -9.67
C GLY A 28 3.92 4.94 -8.90
N SER A 29 4.41 6.09 -9.36
CA SER A 29 5.59 6.78 -8.81
C SER A 29 5.50 7.16 -7.33
N TRP A 30 4.33 6.98 -6.71
CA TRP A 30 4.15 7.25 -5.29
C TRP A 30 4.88 6.21 -4.43
N GLN A 31 5.88 6.69 -3.70
CA GLN A 31 6.64 5.97 -2.70
C GLN A 31 6.60 6.83 -1.43
N PRO A 32 5.87 6.41 -0.38
CA PRO A 32 5.81 7.20 0.85
C PRO A 32 7.16 7.15 1.59
N VAL A 33 7.51 8.26 2.22
CA VAL A 33 8.70 8.42 3.06
C VAL A 33 8.31 8.24 4.53
N LEU A 34 9.28 8.02 5.41
CA LEU A 34 9.05 8.07 6.86
C LEU A 34 8.43 9.42 7.24
N GLU A 35 7.54 9.41 8.23
CA GLU A 35 6.80 10.58 8.71
C GLU A 35 5.78 11.17 7.71
N ASP A 36 5.61 10.58 6.53
CA ASP A 36 4.55 11.00 5.61
C ASP A 36 3.17 10.74 6.21
N LEU A 37 2.29 11.73 6.04
CA LEU A 37 0.88 11.61 6.38
C LEU A 37 0.15 10.86 5.26
N VAL A 38 -0.48 9.76 5.63
CA VAL A 38 -1.23 8.89 4.73
C VAL A 38 -2.63 8.65 5.26
N SER A 39 -3.54 8.29 4.35
CA SER A 39 -4.88 7.82 4.69
C SER A 39 -4.98 6.32 4.45
N LYS A 40 -5.56 5.61 5.41
CA LYS A 40 -5.78 4.17 5.30
C LYS A 40 -7.19 3.92 4.79
N ARG A 41 -7.33 3.10 3.75
CA ARG A 41 -8.66 2.65 3.32
C ARG A 41 -9.22 1.69 4.38
N GLU A 42 -10.37 2.03 4.93
CA GLU A 42 -11.09 1.17 5.88
C GLU A 42 -12.29 0.52 5.18
N HIS A 43 -12.59 -0.71 5.57
CA HIS A 43 -13.74 -1.45 5.05
C HIS A 43 -14.67 -1.78 6.21
N HIS A 44 -15.57 -0.84 6.51
CA HIS A 44 -16.59 -1.06 7.53
C HIS A 44 -17.63 -2.07 7.02
N LEU A 45 -18.24 -2.82 7.94
CA LEU A 45 -19.41 -3.65 7.66
C LEU A 45 -20.65 -2.93 8.18
N SER A 46 -21.75 -2.98 7.44
CA SER A 46 -22.99 -2.35 7.88
C SER A 46 -23.58 -3.14 9.05
N SER A 47 -24.19 -2.43 9.99
CA SER A 47 -24.81 -3.01 11.17
C SER A 47 -26.17 -2.37 11.39
N ALA A 48 -27.23 -3.16 11.22
CA ALA A 48 -28.58 -2.70 11.50
C ALA A 48 -28.81 -2.48 13.00
N ILE A 49 -28.15 -3.28 13.86
CA ILE A 49 -28.25 -3.17 15.32
C ILE A 49 -27.68 -1.84 15.80
N ASP A 50 -26.56 -1.41 15.22
CA ASP A 50 -25.89 -0.14 15.57
C ASP A 50 -26.44 1.06 14.78
N ASN A 51 -27.51 0.88 13.99
CA ASN A 51 -28.01 1.86 13.03
C ASN A 51 -26.91 2.45 12.13
N PHE A 52 -25.96 1.63 11.73
CA PHE A 52 -24.77 2.02 10.98
C PHE A 52 -24.83 1.53 9.53
N SER A 53 -24.79 2.46 8.58
CA SER A 53 -24.71 2.17 7.14
C SER A 53 -23.35 2.54 6.57
N THR A 54 -22.73 1.56 5.92
CA THR A 54 -21.45 1.71 5.23
C THR A 54 -21.50 2.64 4.03
N GLU A 55 -22.69 2.84 3.45
CA GLU A 55 -22.88 3.70 2.27
C GLU A 55 -22.50 5.15 2.56
N PHE A 56 -22.74 5.61 3.79
CA PHE A 56 -22.47 6.98 4.23
C PHE A 56 -21.15 7.12 4.98
N THR A 57 -20.35 6.05 5.06
CA THR A 57 -19.08 6.08 5.79
C THR A 57 -17.94 6.53 4.88
N GLU A 58 -16.98 7.29 5.43
CA GLU A 58 -15.76 7.66 4.72
C GLU A 58 -14.98 6.41 4.32
N LYS A 59 -14.56 6.36 3.05
CA LYS A 59 -13.78 5.22 2.52
C LYS A 59 -12.35 5.17 3.06
N PHE A 60 -11.84 6.30 3.53
CA PHE A 60 -10.45 6.45 3.95
C PHE A 60 -10.40 7.13 5.30
N ALA A 61 -9.85 6.43 6.30
CA ALA A 61 -9.52 7.01 7.58
C ALA A 61 -8.23 7.83 7.45
N MET A 62 -8.27 9.08 7.89
CA MET A 62 -7.13 10.00 7.88
C MET A 62 -6.31 9.90 9.18
N GLY A 63 -5.16 10.58 9.20
CA GLY A 63 -4.35 10.75 10.41
C GLY A 63 -3.41 9.58 10.69
N PHE A 64 -2.92 8.90 9.65
CA PHE A 64 -1.88 7.90 9.79
C PHE A 64 -0.55 8.46 9.35
N THR A 65 0.50 8.14 10.10
CA THR A 65 1.88 8.54 9.81
C THR A 65 2.70 7.30 9.54
N VAL A 66 3.55 7.32 8.51
CA VAL A 66 4.44 6.20 8.17
C VAL A 66 5.58 6.11 9.18
N THR A 67 5.65 5.00 9.92
CA THR A 67 6.69 4.80 10.95
C THR A 67 7.83 3.93 10.47
N LYS A 68 7.55 3.02 9.53
CA LYS A 68 8.56 2.07 9.05
C LYS A 68 8.28 1.62 7.63
N ILE A 69 9.34 1.50 6.84
CA ILE A 69 9.32 0.89 5.50
C ILE A 69 9.69 -0.58 5.67
N VAL A 70 8.73 -1.49 5.46
CA VAL A 70 8.95 -2.94 5.56
C VAL A 70 9.42 -3.51 4.22
N GLY A 71 8.98 -2.92 3.12
CA GLY A 71 9.40 -3.28 1.78
C GLY A 71 8.84 -2.32 0.73
N PRO A 72 9.01 -2.61 -0.57
CA PRO A 72 8.65 -1.68 -1.65
C PRO A 72 7.13 -1.37 -1.73
N SER A 73 6.29 -2.17 -1.07
CA SER A 73 4.83 -2.02 -1.06
C SER A 73 4.19 -2.18 0.33
N VAL A 74 4.99 -2.38 1.38
CA VAL A 74 4.48 -2.65 2.73
C VAL A 74 5.12 -1.64 3.67
N PHE A 75 4.26 -0.91 4.36
CA PHE A 75 4.63 0.17 5.25
C PHE A 75 3.87 0.00 6.56
N GLU A 76 4.56 0.24 7.66
CA GLU A 76 3.94 0.32 8.98
C GLU A 76 3.49 1.76 9.21
N VAL A 77 2.27 1.90 9.75
CA VAL A 77 1.67 3.21 9.99
C VAL A 77 1.06 3.26 11.38
N THR A 78 1.15 4.42 12.03
CA THR A 78 0.52 4.67 13.33
C THR A 78 -0.50 5.79 13.21
N LYS A 79 -1.63 5.63 13.90
CA LYS A 79 -2.66 6.67 13.95
C LYS A 79 -2.22 7.76 14.92
N GLU A 80 -1.97 8.96 14.40
CA GLU A 80 -1.81 10.14 15.25
C GLU A 80 -3.17 10.56 15.75
N VAL A 81 -3.46 10.26 17.01
CA VAL A 81 -4.58 10.86 17.73
C VAL A 81 -4.17 12.29 18.05
N LYS A 82 -4.40 13.24 17.14
CA LYS A 82 -4.49 14.64 17.56
C LYS A 82 -5.71 14.72 18.49
N PRO A 83 -5.56 15.10 19.77
CA PRO A 83 -6.72 15.29 20.62
C PRO A 83 -7.61 16.32 19.94
N SER A 84 -8.84 15.90 19.61
CA SER A 84 -9.84 16.81 19.05
C SER A 84 -9.92 18.05 19.93
N PRO A 85 -9.84 19.28 19.39
CA PRO A 85 -10.04 20.46 20.21
C PRO A 85 -11.40 20.33 20.87
N CYS A 86 -11.41 20.31 22.20
CA CYS A 86 -12.62 20.20 22.99
C CYS A 86 -13.54 21.34 22.56
N ILE A 87 -14.63 21.02 21.85
CA ILE A 87 -15.69 22.00 21.62
C ILE A 87 -16.35 22.16 22.98
N SER A 88 -15.93 23.19 23.72
CA SER A 88 -16.62 23.64 24.93
C SER A 88 -18.05 23.96 24.53
N LYS A 89 -18.98 23.10 24.92
CA LYS A 89 -20.41 23.39 24.86
C LYS A 89 -20.66 24.55 25.81
N THR A 90 -20.88 25.74 25.27
CA THR A 90 -21.58 26.85 25.95
C THR A 90 -23.04 26.51 26.12
#